data_AF-A0A1M4EQN2-F1
#
_entry.id   AF-A0A1M4EQN2-F1
#
_cell.length_a   1.000
_cell.length_b   1.000
_cell.length_c   1.000
_cell.angle_alpha   90.00
_cell.angle_beta   90.00
_cell.angle_gamma   90.00
#
_symmetry.space_group_name_H-M   'P 1'
#
loop_
_entity.id
_entity.type
_entity.pdbx_description
1 polymer ?
#
loop_
_entity_poly.entity_id
_entity_poly.type
_entity_poly.pdbx_seq_one_letter_code
_entity_poly.pdbx_strand_id
1 'polypeptide(L)'
;MDFVCAQAGRPATALTRRDVARALLAVPSGVALVALPDLRRAMMAAGNPLSLAFWDSAKATLSSIEAGVATVGDVQRWVESTGTEPILMTPSYFVWPEEDERGPVASEMFARLVAYLEERVAAGEIDPDALAAGDPDARSAYEELQERWLGAALPDGRVPGFAVSDEQDEELFAAWDEEEAFALSELRRILAELPKQPEVPVAALDAAATRLRALLALPGYPANVLRACAGFGDRPVPDDDMELWLSVAAGIAGPISDLSDGEDVLEEFTDLDGDLSEEDAALANLCAIQHADWLAGVAALVRLGPGVLASPERMARLIAESEDIDIDEQDEDDLDATEGLFESVVSLWRLLGVVDDDEVLTPLGWWGLPKALERAWSPAQE
;
A
#
# COMPACT_ATOMS: atom_id res chain seq x y z
N MET A 1 -16.41 28.78 25.46
CA MET A 1 -16.81 27.62 26.28
C MET A 1 -17.80 26.76 25.53
N ASP A 2 -18.98 27.29 25.17
CA ASP A 2 -20.02 26.55 24.46
C ASP A 2 -19.53 25.87 23.17
N PHE A 3 -18.71 26.57 22.37
CA PHE A 3 -18.05 25.99 21.20
C PHE A 3 -17.18 24.77 21.54
N VAL A 4 -16.35 24.86 22.59
CA VAL A 4 -15.47 23.76 23.02
C VAL A 4 -16.29 22.57 23.51
N CYS A 5 -17.33 22.82 24.32
CA CYS A 5 -18.24 21.77 24.79
C CYS A 5 -18.98 21.08 23.63
N ALA A 6 -19.44 21.86 22.64
CA ALA A 6 -20.11 21.33 21.45
C ALA A 6 -19.16 20.48 20.59
N GLN A 7 -17.93 20.98 20.34
CA GLN A 7 -16.91 20.28 19.58
C GLN A 7 -16.48 18.97 20.24
N ALA A 8 -16.30 18.98 21.56
CA ALA A 8 -15.88 17.80 22.32
C ALA A 8 -17.04 16.83 22.64
N GLY A 9 -18.30 17.26 22.46
CA GLY A 9 -19.46 16.50 22.91
C GLY A 9 -19.53 16.30 24.43
N ARG A 10 -18.84 17.14 25.22
CA ARG A 10 -18.64 16.98 26.67
C ARG A 10 -19.07 18.22 27.44
N PRO A 11 -19.59 18.08 28.67
CA PRO A 11 -19.86 19.23 29.53
C PRO A 11 -18.54 19.87 29.98
N ALA A 12 -18.60 21.16 30.34
CA ALA A 12 -17.47 21.96 30.79
C ALA A 12 -16.60 21.30 31.89
N THR A 13 -17.24 20.58 32.80
CA THR A 13 -16.62 19.88 33.93
C THR A 13 -15.85 18.62 33.54
N ALA A 14 -16.04 18.11 32.32
CA ALA A 14 -15.44 16.88 31.82
C ALA A 14 -14.51 17.12 30.61
N LEU A 15 -14.25 18.37 30.24
CA LEU A 15 -13.31 18.70 29.17
C LEU A 15 -11.88 18.32 29.57
N THR A 16 -11.17 17.65 28.67
CA THR A 16 -9.75 17.34 28.80
C THR A 16 -8.88 18.41 28.15
N ARG A 17 -7.55 18.32 28.36
CA ARG A 17 -6.58 19.17 27.66
C ARG A 17 -6.65 18.97 26.14
N ARG A 18 -6.82 17.71 25.70
CA ARG A 18 -6.99 17.34 24.29
C ARG A 18 -8.23 17.99 23.67
N ASP A 19 -9.36 17.95 24.36
CA ASP A 19 -10.61 18.58 23.90
C ASP A 19 -10.41 20.09 23.65
N VAL A 20 -9.74 20.76 24.59
CA VAL A 20 -9.44 22.19 24.48
C VAL A 20 -8.43 22.47 23.38
N ALA A 21 -7.36 21.67 23.25
CA ALA A 21 -6.35 21.83 22.20
C ALA A 21 -6.97 21.68 20.79
N ARG A 22 -7.74 20.60 20.56
CA ARG A 22 -8.44 20.37 19.29
C ARG A 22 -9.43 21.49 18.96
N ALA A 23 -10.19 21.98 19.95
CA ALA A 23 -11.09 23.12 19.74
C ALA A 23 -10.35 24.42 19.41
N LEU A 24 -9.15 24.65 19.95
CA LEU A 24 -8.34 25.82 19.61
C LEU A 24 -7.76 25.73 18.19
N LEU A 25 -7.45 24.51 17.71
CA LEU A 25 -6.99 24.26 16.33
C LEU A 25 -8.12 24.30 15.29
N ALA A 26 -9.36 24.06 15.72
CA ALA A 26 -10.53 24.10 14.84
C ALA A 26 -10.95 25.53 14.42
N VAL A 27 -10.27 26.57 14.90
CA VAL A 27 -10.52 27.97 14.55
C VAL A 27 -9.22 28.67 14.15
N PRO A 28 -9.27 29.77 13.38
CA PRO A 28 -8.07 30.53 13.03
C PRO A 28 -7.25 30.94 14.27
N SER A 29 -5.93 30.80 14.22
CA SER A 29 -5.00 31.02 15.35
C SER A 29 -5.17 32.39 16.00
N GLY A 30 -5.32 33.47 15.22
CA GLY A 30 -5.60 34.80 15.75
C GLY A 30 -6.89 34.89 16.56
N VAL A 31 -7.95 34.17 16.17
CA VAL A 31 -9.22 34.12 16.93
C VAL A 31 -9.02 33.33 18.22
N ALA A 32 -8.34 32.18 18.16
CA ALA A 32 -8.01 31.37 19.32
C ALA A 32 -7.21 32.16 20.37
N LEU A 33 -6.17 32.88 19.94
CA LEU A 33 -5.30 33.69 20.81
C LEU A 33 -6.08 34.78 21.57
N VAL A 34 -7.01 35.46 20.89
CA VAL A 34 -7.87 36.48 21.53
C VAL A 34 -8.82 35.85 22.54
N ALA A 35 -9.31 34.63 22.29
CA ALA A 35 -10.25 33.92 23.15
C ALA A 35 -9.61 33.25 24.39
N LEU A 36 -8.29 32.99 24.38
CA LEU A 36 -7.60 32.26 25.46
C LEU A 36 -7.88 32.79 26.89
N PRO A 37 -7.78 34.11 27.18
CA PRO A 37 -8.00 34.61 28.55
C PRO A 37 -9.43 34.37 29.04
N ASP A 38 -10.41 34.47 28.14
CA ASP A 38 -11.83 34.29 28.44
C ASP A 38 -12.16 32.81 28.63
N LEU A 39 -11.61 31.94 27.79
CA LEU A 39 -11.73 30.50 27.92
C LEU A 39 -11.12 30.00 29.24
N ARG A 40 -9.92 30.47 29.60
CA ARG A 40 -9.27 30.14 30.89
C ARG A 40 -10.15 30.53 32.09
N ARG A 41 -10.74 31.73 32.07
CA ARG A 41 -11.66 32.19 33.12
C ARG A 41 -12.94 31.35 33.17
N ALA A 42 -13.49 30.99 32.01
CA ALA A 42 -14.67 30.14 31.92
C ALA A 42 -14.42 28.72 32.47
N MET A 43 -13.28 28.11 32.14
CA MET A 43 -12.88 26.80 32.67
C MET A 43 -12.71 26.82 34.19
N MET A 44 -12.08 27.87 34.73
CA MET A 44 -11.95 28.07 36.17
C MET A 44 -13.32 28.24 36.84
N ALA A 45 -14.23 29.02 36.25
CA ALA A 45 -15.59 29.21 36.76
C ALA A 45 -16.43 27.92 36.70
N ALA A 46 -16.16 27.04 35.73
CA ALA A 46 -16.79 25.73 35.62
C ALA A 46 -16.20 24.67 36.58
N GLY A 47 -15.18 25.01 37.38
CA GLY A 47 -14.55 24.08 38.32
C GLY A 47 -13.60 23.08 37.67
N ASN A 48 -13.18 23.31 36.42
CA ASN A 48 -12.23 22.46 35.69
C ASN A 48 -11.01 23.28 35.22
N PRO A 49 -10.17 23.80 36.14
CA PRO A 49 -9.02 24.61 35.75
C PRO A 49 -7.91 23.76 35.12
N LEU A 50 -7.45 24.12 33.93
CA LEU A 50 -6.23 23.57 33.34
C LEU A 50 -4.97 24.27 33.89
N SER A 51 -3.83 23.57 33.83
CA SER A 51 -2.54 24.03 34.37
C SER A 51 -2.02 25.28 33.65
N LEU A 52 -1.11 25.99 34.32
CA LEU A 52 -0.42 27.13 33.69
C LEU A 52 0.42 26.69 32.49
N ALA A 53 1.12 25.55 32.61
CA ALA A 53 1.95 24.98 31.55
C ALA A 53 1.15 24.74 30.27
N PHE A 54 -0.08 24.22 30.38
CA PHE A 54 -0.97 24.04 29.23
C PHE A 54 -1.32 25.38 28.55
N TRP A 55 -1.69 26.41 29.32
CA TRP A 55 -2.08 27.70 28.74
C TRP A 55 -0.90 28.41 28.08
N ASP A 56 0.29 28.31 28.68
CA ASP A 56 1.50 28.89 28.12
C ASP A 56 1.94 28.15 26.85
N SER A 57 1.86 26.82 26.82
CA SER A 57 2.15 26.04 25.61
C SER A 57 1.13 26.31 24.50
N ALA A 58 -0.17 26.35 24.81
CA ALA A 58 -1.22 26.69 23.85
C ALA A 58 -0.98 28.06 23.22
N LYS A 59 -0.65 29.07 24.03
CA LYS A 59 -0.34 30.42 23.54
C LYS A 59 0.91 30.43 22.65
N ALA A 60 1.96 29.71 23.03
CA ALA A 60 3.19 29.61 22.25
C ALA A 60 2.93 28.98 20.88
N THR A 61 2.28 27.81 20.84
CA THR A 61 1.97 27.09 19.60
C THR A 61 1.07 27.92 18.68
N LEU A 62 -0.03 28.48 19.18
CA LEU A 62 -0.93 29.31 18.38
C LEU A 62 -0.26 30.59 17.85
N SER A 63 0.64 31.20 18.62
CA SER A 63 1.43 32.36 18.15
C SER A 63 2.42 31.97 17.05
N SER A 64 2.99 30.77 17.13
CA SER A 64 3.89 30.21 16.11
C SER A 64 3.16 29.93 14.79
N ILE A 65 1.94 29.38 14.88
CA ILE A 65 1.05 29.17 13.72
C ILE A 65 0.69 30.51 13.08
N GLU A 66 0.25 31.49 13.88
CA GLU A 66 -0.11 32.82 13.38
C GLU A 66 1.07 33.55 12.69
N ALA A 67 2.29 33.31 13.18
CA ALA A 67 3.51 33.85 12.58
C ALA A 67 3.97 33.10 11.32
N GLY A 68 3.34 31.97 10.98
CA GLY A 68 3.71 31.14 9.82
C GLY A 68 5.03 30.38 10.00
N VAL A 69 5.48 30.15 11.24
CA VAL A 69 6.76 29.47 11.54
C VAL A 69 6.58 28.09 12.17
N ALA A 70 5.35 27.70 12.53
CA ALA A 70 5.05 26.36 13.04
C ALA A 70 5.05 25.32 11.91
N THR A 71 5.68 24.17 12.17
CA THR A 71 5.56 22.97 11.32
C THR A 71 4.38 22.11 11.77
N VAL A 72 3.89 21.21 10.90
CA VAL A 72 2.89 20.18 11.27
C VAL A 72 3.37 19.36 12.46
N GLY A 73 4.64 18.98 12.48
CA GLY A 73 5.25 18.25 13.60
C GLY A 73 5.32 19.02 14.91
N ASP A 74 5.37 20.36 14.90
CA ASP A 74 5.27 21.16 16.13
C ASP A 74 3.85 21.15 16.70
N VAL A 75 2.84 21.25 15.82
CA VAL A 75 1.43 21.19 16.22
C VAL A 75 1.10 19.80 16.76
N GLN A 76 1.51 18.74 16.06
CA GLN A 76 1.31 17.36 16.48
C GLN A 76 1.93 17.08 17.85
N ARG A 77 3.21 17.45 18.05
CA ARG A 77 3.88 17.31 19.35
C ARG A 77 3.18 18.07 20.47
N TRP A 78 2.61 19.24 20.19
CA TRP A 78 1.82 19.97 21.17
C TRP A 78 0.52 19.24 21.53
N VAL A 79 -0.23 18.69 20.57
CA VAL A 79 -1.45 17.94 20.87
C VAL A 79 -1.12 16.65 21.63
N GLU A 80 -0.06 15.93 21.28
CA GLU A 80 0.45 14.78 22.03
C GLU A 80 0.83 15.14 23.47
N SER A 81 1.36 16.34 23.70
CA SER A 81 1.71 16.82 25.05
C SER A 81 0.52 16.99 25.99
N THR A 82 -0.72 16.92 25.47
CA THR A 82 -1.93 16.88 26.30
C THR A 82 -2.04 15.60 27.14
N GLY A 83 -1.24 14.57 26.82
CA GLY A 83 -1.16 13.30 27.54
C GLY A 83 -2.32 12.34 27.24
N THR A 84 -3.18 12.68 26.27
CA THR A 84 -4.35 11.87 25.90
C THR A 84 -4.53 11.76 24.38
N GLU A 85 -3.69 12.43 23.59
CA GLU A 85 -3.65 12.26 22.14
C GLU A 85 -2.61 11.18 21.79
N PRO A 86 -3.02 10.07 21.15
CA PRO A 86 -2.11 9.04 20.71
C PRO A 86 -0.96 9.59 19.85
N ILE A 87 0.21 9.00 20.01
CA ILE A 87 1.37 9.31 19.15
C ILE A 87 1.12 8.68 17.78
N LEU A 88 1.31 9.47 16.73
CA LEU A 88 0.97 9.07 15.36
C LEU A 88 1.86 7.94 14.84
N MET A 89 3.15 7.97 15.17
CA MET A 89 4.13 6.94 14.83
C MET A 89 4.90 6.50 16.08
N THR A 90 4.79 5.23 16.46
CA THR A 90 5.50 4.70 17.62
C THR A 90 6.96 4.35 17.28
N PRO A 91 7.85 4.23 18.27
CA PRO A 91 9.21 3.70 18.07
C PRO A 91 9.24 2.31 17.41
N SER A 92 8.21 1.48 17.63
CA SER A 92 8.02 0.19 16.96
C SER A 92 7.47 0.29 15.52
N TYR A 93 7.47 1.48 14.90
CA TYR A 93 6.96 1.75 13.54
C TYR A 93 5.46 1.47 13.32
N PHE A 94 4.66 1.40 14.38
CA PHE A 94 3.21 1.40 14.21
C PHE A 94 2.75 2.81 13.84
N VAL A 95 1.96 2.93 12.78
CA VAL A 95 1.43 4.21 12.27
C VAL A 95 -0.09 4.17 12.31
N TRP A 96 -0.70 5.15 12.99
CA TRP A 96 -2.15 5.32 12.92
C TRP A 96 -2.55 5.89 11.55
N PRO A 97 -3.64 5.40 10.93
CA PRO A 97 -4.23 6.07 9.76
C PRO A 97 -4.65 7.50 10.10
N GLU A 98 -4.71 8.36 9.08
CA GLU A 98 -5.23 9.72 9.20
C GLU A 98 -6.69 9.72 9.69
N GLU A 99 -7.14 10.80 10.33
CA GLU A 99 -8.44 10.80 11.02
C GLU A 99 -9.64 10.56 10.10
N ASP A 100 -9.55 10.96 8.84
CA ASP A 100 -10.53 10.74 7.78
C ASP A 100 -10.36 9.42 7.00
N GLU A 101 -9.22 8.76 7.16
CA GLU A 101 -8.90 7.46 6.54
C GLU A 101 -9.11 6.28 7.50
N ARG A 102 -9.39 6.52 8.79
CA ARG A 102 -9.60 5.43 9.75
C ARG A 102 -10.87 4.64 9.45
N GLY A 103 -10.67 3.36 9.15
CA GLY A 103 -11.71 2.34 9.19
C GLY A 103 -12.39 2.21 10.57
N PRO A 104 -13.47 1.40 10.66
CA PRO A 104 -14.23 1.20 11.89
C PRO A 104 -13.39 0.64 13.06
N VAL A 105 -12.44 -0.27 12.81
CA VAL A 105 -11.57 -0.87 13.84
C VAL A 105 -10.53 0.14 14.30
N ALA A 106 -9.85 0.83 13.38
CA ALA A 106 -8.90 1.90 13.69
C ALA A 106 -9.57 3.01 14.52
N SER A 107 -10.78 3.43 14.13
CA SER A 107 -11.59 4.40 14.86
C SER A 107 -11.95 3.92 16.28
N GLU A 108 -12.35 2.65 16.42
CA GLU A 108 -12.65 2.04 17.71
C GLU A 108 -11.41 1.97 18.61
N MET A 109 -10.29 1.46 18.09
CA MET A 109 -9.05 1.26 18.85
C MET A 109 -8.44 2.60 19.25
N PHE A 110 -8.45 3.59 18.36
CA PHE A 110 -8.00 4.94 18.68
C PHE A 110 -8.82 5.54 19.83
N ALA A 111 -10.15 5.41 19.79
CA ALA A 111 -11.03 5.88 20.85
C ALA A 111 -10.79 5.15 22.19
N ARG A 112 -10.56 3.83 22.15
CA ARG A 112 -10.20 3.03 23.32
C ARG A 112 -8.86 3.46 23.92
N LEU A 113 -7.86 3.77 23.08
CA LEU A 113 -6.57 4.26 23.53
C LEU A 113 -6.70 5.64 24.19
N VAL A 114 -7.43 6.58 23.58
CA VAL A 114 -7.72 7.90 24.19
C VAL A 114 -8.34 7.74 25.59
N ALA A 115 -9.35 6.87 25.71
CA ALA A 115 -9.99 6.61 27.01
C ALA A 115 -9.02 6.01 28.03
N TYR A 116 -8.18 5.06 27.61
CA TYR A 116 -7.13 4.48 28.45
C TYR A 116 -6.13 5.55 28.93
N LEU A 117 -5.69 6.44 28.05
CA LEU A 117 -4.78 7.53 28.40
C LEU A 117 -5.45 8.54 29.35
N GLU A 118 -6.73 8.86 29.16
CA GLU A 118 -7.51 9.69 30.09
C GLU A 118 -7.53 9.07 31.50
N GLU A 119 -7.71 7.75 31.62
CA GLU A 119 -7.62 7.05 32.91
C GLU A 119 -6.22 7.12 33.52
N ARG A 120 -5.15 6.99 32.70
CA ARG A 120 -3.76 7.06 33.18
C ARG A 120 -3.39 8.46 33.64
N VAL A 121 -3.86 9.51 32.97
CA VAL A 121 -3.73 10.89 33.43
C VAL A 121 -4.46 11.07 34.77
N ALA A 122 -5.69 10.56 34.90
CA ALA A 122 -6.45 10.65 36.15
C ALA A 122 -5.79 9.88 37.31
N ALA A 123 -5.09 8.78 37.01
CA ALA A 123 -4.30 8.01 37.98
C ALA A 123 -2.96 8.69 38.35
N GLY A 124 -2.55 9.73 37.63
CA GLY A 124 -1.26 10.40 37.81
C GLY A 124 -0.06 9.62 37.26
N GLU A 125 -0.31 8.64 36.39
CA GLU A 125 0.75 7.86 35.72
C GLU A 125 1.35 8.63 34.53
N ILE A 126 0.59 9.56 33.95
CA ILE A 126 1.03 10.49 32.92
C ILE A 126 1.03 11.90 33.52
N ASP A 127 2.14 12.62 33.39
CA ASP A 127 2.24 14.04 33.74
C ASP A 127 2.23 14.90 32.46
N PRO A 128 1.07 15.49 32.08
CA PRO A 128 1.01 16.29 30.87
C PRO A 128 1.64 17.68 31.01
N ASP A 129 1.99 18.13 32.23
CA ASP A 129 2.80 19.35 32.39
C ASP A 129 4.27 19.07 32.09
N ALA A 130 4.79 17.89 32.48
CA ALA A 130 6.13 17.44 32.10
C ALA A 130 6.23 17.22 30.58
N LEU A 131 5.21 16.61 29.96
CA LEU A 131 5.14 16.48 28.50
C LEU A 131 5.14 17.85 27.79
N ALA A 132 4.32 18.81 28.28
CA ALA A 132 4.27 20.16 27.71
C ALA A 132 5.60 20.94 27.90
N ALA A 133 6.38 20.61 28.92
CA ALA A 133 7.71 21.18 29.15
C ALA A 133 8.81 20.53 28.30
N GLY A 134 8.49 19.48 27.53
CA GLY A 134 9.45 18.74 26.71
C GLY A 134 10.38 17.83 27.51
N ASP A 135 9.91 17.31 28.65
CA ASP A 135 10.67 16.35 29.45
C ASP A 135 10.88 15.02 28.68
N PRO A 136 12.12 14.62 28.38
CA PRO A 136 12.39 13.42 27.60
C PRO A 136 12.01 12.12 28.34
N ASP A 137 12.08 12.09 29.67
CA ASP A 137 11.73 10.91 30.47
C ASP A 137 10.21 10.73 30.48
N ALA A 138 9.46 11.82 30.63
CA ALA A 138 8.00 11.80 30.52
C ALA A 138 7.55 11.37 29.11
N ARG A 139 8.24 11.84 28.06
CA ARG A 139 7.96 11.46 26.68
C ARG A 139 8.20 9.96 26.45
N SER A 140 9.35 9.45 26.88
CA SER A 140 9.70 8.03 26.74
C SER A 140 8.68 7.14 27.47
N ALA A 141 8.29 7.51 28.70
CA ALA A 141 7.27 6.79 29.44
C ALA A 141 5.88 6.80 28.75
N TYR A 142 5.53 7.90 28.09
CA TYR A 142 4.28 8.04 27.34
C TYR A 142 4.29 7.19 26.05
N GLU A 143 5.43 7.08 25.38
CA GLU A 143 5.66 6.20 24.23
C GLU A 143 5.55 4.72 24.64
N GLU A 144 6.33 4.30 25.64
CA GLU A 144 6.34 2.92 26.14
C GLU A 144 4.95 2.45 26.62
N LEU A 145 4.17 3.36 27.21
CA LEU A 145 2.83 3.08 27.68
C LEU A 145 1.88 2.72 26.51
N GLN A 146 1.98 3.45 25.41
CA GLN A 146 1.16 3.24 24.23
C GLN A 146 1.59 1.99 23.46
N GLU A 147 2.89 1.76 23.30
CA GLU A 147 3.42 0.53 22.70
C GLU A 147 2.93 -0.71 23.45
N ARG A 148 3.00 -0.66 24.79
CA ARG A 148 2.51 -1.76 25.62
C ARG A 148 1.01 -1.97 25.45
N TRP A 149 0.24 -0.89 25.29
CA TRP A 149 -1.20 -1.00 25.05
C TRP A 149 -1.50 -1.60 23.69
N LEU A 150 -0.79 -1.16 22.63
CA LEU A 150 -0.93 -1.68 21.27
C LEU A 150 -0.58 -3.17 21.16
N GLY A 151 0.41 -3.64 21.92
CA GLY A 151 0.83 -5.05 21.96
C GLY A 151 0.09 -5.93 22.96
N ALA A 152 -0.78 -5.39 23.81
CA ALA A 152 -1.49 -6.15 24.83
C ALA A 152 -2.89 -6.58 24.35
N ALA A 153 -3.22 -7.86 24.57
CA ALA A 153 -4.56 -8.36 24.28
C ALA A 153 -5.61 -7.68 25.16
N LEU A 154 -6.65 -7.15 24.52
CA LEU A 154 -7.83 -6.60 25.16
C LEU A 154 -8.74 -7.73 25.70
N PRO A 155 -9.74 -7.41 26.56
CA PRO A 155 -10.66 -8.42 27.09
C PRO A 155 -11.47 -9.21 26.05
N ASP A 156 -11.61 -8.67 24.84
CA ASP A 156 -12.24 -9.34 23.69
C ASP A 156 -11.26 -10.23 22.90
N GLY A 157 -10.00 -10.30 23.31
CA GLY A 157 -8.95 -11.14 22.71
C GLY A 157 -8.15 -10.46 21.61
N ARG A 158 -8.60 -9.31 21.09
CA ARG A 158 -7.88 -8.57 20.04
C ARG A 158 -6.63 -7.91 20.61
N VAL A 159 -5.56 -7.90 19.83
CA VAL A 159 -4.37 -7.06 20.08
C VAL A 159 -4.54 -5.81 19.21
N PRO A 160 -4.61 -4.60 19.78
CA PRO A 160 -4.98 -3.40 19.01
C PRO A 160 -4.07 -3.12 17.81
N GLY A 161 -2.75 -3.27 17.97
CA GLY A 161 -1.81 -3.05 16.87
C GLY A 161 -2.11 -3.96 15.68
N PHE A 162 -2.26 -5.28 15.93
CA PHE A 162 -2.60 -6.24 14.88
C PHE A 162 -3.98 -5.99 14.30
N ALA A 163 -5.00 -5.72 15.12
CA ALA A 163 -6.35 -5.51 14.62
C ALA A 163 -6.47 -4.28 13.69
N VAL A 164 -5.66 -3.25 13.93
CA VAL A 164 -5.61 -2.07 13.04
C VAL A 164 -4.83 -2.38 11.77
N SER A 165 -3.66 -3.05 11.89
CA SER A 165 -2.90 -3.48 10.71
C SER A 165 -3.70 -4.43 9.81
N ASP A 166 -4.41 -5.40 10.39
CA ASP A 166 -5.28 -6.32 9.65
C ASP A 166 -6.37 -5.58 8.87
N GLU A 167 -6.99 -4.54 9.45
CA GLU A 167 -7.98 -3.71 8.73
C GLU A 167 -7.34 -2.93 7.57
N GLN A 168 -6.15 -2.37 7.78
CA GLN A 168 -5.42 -1.66 6.71
C GLN A 168 -5.00 -2.60 5.58
N ASP A 169 -4.56 -3.82 5.93
CA ASP A 169 -4.20 -4.85 4.96
C ASP A 169 -5.46 -5.29 4.18
N GLU A 170 -6.59 -5.52 4.86
CA GLU A 170 -7.87 -5.83 4.21
C GLU A 170 -8.32 -4.74 3.24
N GLU A 171 -8.21 -3.46 3.62
CA GLU A 171 -8.52 -2.32 2.73
C GLU A 171 -7.58 -2.25 1.53
N LEU A 172 -6.28 -2.50 1.73
CA LEU A 172 -5.29 -2.56 0.66
C LEU A 172 -5.58 -3.71 -0.32
N PHE A 173 -5.87 -4.91 0.18
CA PHE A 173 -6.23 -6.06 -0.65
C PHE A 173 -7.54 -5.81 -1.40
N ALA A 174 -8.53 -5.19 -0.78
CA ALA A 174 -9.78 -4.84 -1.44
C ALA A 174 -9.57 -3.84 -2.59
N ALA A 175 -8.71 -2.84 -2.39
CA ALA A 175 -8.36 -1.89 -3.45
C ALA A 175 -7.64 -2.59 -4.63
N TRP A 176 -6.73 -3.52 -4.34
CA TRP A 176 -6.11 -4.35 -5.38
C TRP A 176 -7.11 -5.24 -6.11
N ASP A 177 -8.03 -5.89 -5.40
CA ASP A 177 -9.10 -6.70 -6.02
C ASP A 177 -10.01 -5.84 -6.93
N GLU A 178 -10.30 -4.60 -6.55
CA GLU A 178 -11.06 -3.65 -7.37
C GLU A 178 -10.31 -3.25 -8.64
N GLU A 179 -9.00 -2.99 -8.54
CA GLU A 179 -8.12 -2.70 -9.70
C GLU A 179 -8.06 -3.89 -10.66
N GLU A 180 -7.86 -5.10 -10.14
CA GLU A 180 -7.84 -6.34 -10.91
C GLU A 180 -9.18 -6.56 -11.63
N ALA A 181 -10.29 -6.41 -10.90
CA ALA A 181 -11.62 -6.57 -11.46
C ALA A 181 -11.93 -5.53 -12.55
N PHE A 182 -11.49 -4.28 -12.35
CA PHE A 182 -11.59 -3.22 -13.36
C PHE A 182 -10.79 -3.58 -14.61
N ALA A 183 -9.51 -3.93 -14.47
CA ALA A 183 -8.63 -4.29 -15.58
C ALA A 183 -9.16 -5.49 -16.36
N LEU A 184 -9.67 -6.52 -15.68
CA LEU A 184 -10.33 -7.67 -16.31
C LEU A 184 -11.59 -7.28 -17.09
N SER A 185 -12.43 -6.40 -16.50
CA SER A 185 -13.64 -5.93 -17.17
C SER A 185 -13.32 -5.17 -18.45
N GLU A 186 -12.25 -4.38 -18.42
CA GLU A 186 -11.82 -3.54 -19.52
C GLU A 186 -11.14 -4.35 -20.62
N LEU A 187 -10.30 -5.32 -20.25
CA LEU A 187 -9.76 -6.30 -21.17
C LEU A 187 -10.87 -7.02 -21.94
N ARG A 188 -11.90 -7.50 -21.23
CA ARG A 188 -13.05 -8.17 -21.86
C ARG A 188 -13.82 -7.25 -22.80
N ARG A 189 -13.98 -5.97 -22.44
CA ARG A 189 -14.60 -4.95 -23.31
C ARG A 189 -13.79 -4.79 -24.60
N ILE A 190 -12.47 -4.61 -24.49
CA ILE A 190 -11.55 -4.44 -25.62
C ILE A 190 -11.60 -5.66 -26.54
N LEU A 191 -11.54 -6.86 -25.97
CA LEU A 191 -11.63 -8.11 -26.74
C LEU A 191 -12.95 -8.22 -27.50
N ALA A 192 -14.07 -7.83 -26.89
CA ALA A 192 -15.38 -7.87 -27.55
C ALA A 192 -15.50 -6.91 -28.73
N GLU A 193 -14.73 -5.81 -28.73
CA GLU A 193 -14.74 -4.78 -29.78
C GLU A 193 -13.79 -5.08 -30.96
N LEU A 194 -12.96 -6.12 -30.85
CA LEU A 194 -12.00 -6.45 -31.91
C LEU A 194 -12.71 -6.79 -33.24
N PRO A 195 -12.24 -6.23 -34.37
CA PRO A 195 -12.77 -6.59 -35.69
C PRO A 195 -12.63 -8.08 -36.02
N LYS A 196 -11.60 -8.73 -35.46
CA LYS A 196 -11.34 -10.15 -35.62
C LYS A 196 -10.88 -10.73 -34.28
N GLN A 197 -11.54 -11.78 -33.85
CA GLN A 197 -11.13 -12.55 -32.68
C GLN A 197 -9.87 -13.38 -32.98
N PRO A 198 -8.88 -13.42 -32.07
CA PRO A 198 -7.74 -14.31 -32.19
C PRO A 198 -8.18 -15.79 -32.20
N GLU A 199 -7.74 -16.55 -33.20
CA GLU A 199 -7.98 -17.98 -33.30
C GLU A 199 -6.82 -18.76 -32.67
N VAL A 200 -7.11 -19.92 -32.07
CA VAL A 200 -6.09 -20.77 -31.42
C VAL A 200 -5.07 -21.27 -32.48
N PRO A 201 -3.78 -20.93 -32.37
CA PRO A 201 -2.77 -21.37 -33.33
C PRO A 201 -2.20 -22.73 -32.91
N VAL A 202 -2.99 -23.80 -33.09
CA VAL A 202 -2.71 -25.17 -32.59
C VAL A 202 -1.27 -25.63 -32.84
N ALA A 203 -0.77 -25.54 -34.07
CA ALA A 203 0.59 -26.00 -34.39
C ALA A 203 1.69 -25.18 -33.69
N ALA A 204 1.47 -23.88 -33.47
CA ALA A 204 2.42 -23.04 -32.75
C ALA A 204 2.37 -23.34 -31.25
N LEU A 205 1.17 -23.58 -30.71
CA LEU A 205 0.95 -23.97 -29.32
C LEU A 205 1.63 -25.31 -29.00
N ASP A 206 1.41 -26.35 -29.81
CA ASP A 206 2.04 -27.67 -29.62
C ASP A 206 3.58 -27.57 -29.61
N ALA A 207 4.13 -26.77 -30.53
CA ALA A 207 5.56 -26.53 -30.63
C ALA A 207 6.11 -25.76 -29.42
N ALA A 208 5.37 -24.75 -28.94
CA ALA A 208 5.73 -23.98 -27.76
C ALA A 208 5.65 -24.82 -26.49
N ALA A 209 4.58 -25.60 -26.30
CA ALA A 209 4.40 -26.49 -25.17
C ALA A 209 5.51 -27.56 -25.10
N THR A 210 5.90 -28.13 -26.24
CA THR A 210 7.03 -29.07 -26.31
C THR A 210 8.34 -28.44 -25.83
N ARG A 211 8.64 -27.21 -26.27
CA ARG A 211 9.84 -26.47 -25.82
C ARG A 211 9.75 -26.13 -24.33
N LEU A 212 8.59 -25.67 -23.89
CA LEU A 212 8.35 -25.27 -22.51
C LEU A 212 8.53 -26.44 -21.54
N ARG A 213 8.04 -27.64 -21.87
CA ARG A 213 8.29 -28.84 -21.04
C ARG A 213 9.77 -29.18 -20.91
N ALA A 214 10.52 -29.06 -22.00
CA ALA A 214 11.96 -29.30 -21.97
C ALA A 214 12.68 -28.24 -21.12
N LEU A 215 12.25 -26.98 -21.22
CA LEU A 215 12.79 -25.87 -20.41
C LEU A 215 12.48 -26.05 -18.92
N LEU A 216 11.24 -26.35 -18.56
CA LEU A 216 10.80 -26.59 -17.17
C LEU A 216 11.43 -27.84 -16.54
N ALA A 217 12.16 -28.67 -17.28
CA ALA A 217 12.95 -29.77 -16.73
C ALA A 217 14.38 -29.35 -16.35
N LEU A 218 14.83 -28.16 -16.77
CA LEU A 218 16.16 -27.64 -16.44
C LEU A 218 16.18 -27.03 -15.03
N PRO A 219 17.32 -27.12 -14.32
CA PRO A 219 17.53 -26.38 -13.07
C PRO A 219 17.92 -24.92 -13.37
N GLY A 220 17.61 -24.01 -12.43
CA GLY A 220 18.02 -22.61 -12.48
C GLY A 220 17.22 -21.75 -13.46
N TYR A 221 17.69 -20.53 -13.67
CA TYR A 221 17.10 -19.55 -14.58
C TYR A 221 17.12 -20.04 -16.05
N PRO A 222 16.03 -19.83 -16.81
CA PRO A 222 14.75 -19.19 -16.43
C PRO A 222 13.70 -20.20 -15.93
N ALA A 223 14.04 -21.49 -15.80
CA ALA A 223 13.09 -22.54 -15.49
C ALA A 223 12.52 -22.42 -14.06
N ASN A 224 13.34 -21.99 -13.09
CA ASN A 224 12.90 -21.71 -11.71
C ASN A 224 11.80 -20.63 -11.69
N VAL A 225 12.07 -19.48 -12.31
CA VAL A 225 11.13 -18.35 -12.42
C VAL A 225 9.81 -18.80 -13.05
N LEU A 226 9.86 -19.50 -14.18
CA LEU A 226 8.63 -19.98 -14.85
C LEU A 226 7.83 -20.99 -14.01
N ARG A 227 8.50 -21.84 -13.23
CA ARG A 227 7.83 -22.76 -12.29
C ARG A 227 7.19 -22.02 -11.12
N ALA A 228 7.87 -21.01 -10.57
CA ALA A 228 7.36 -20.19 -9.48
C ALA A 228 6.14 -19.38 -9.92
N CYS A 229 6.26 -18.65 -11.04
CA CYS A 229 5.18 -17.93 -11.69
C CYS A 229 3.93 -18.80 -11.89
N ALA A 230 4.10 -20.04 -12.37
CA ALA A 230 3.01 -20.96 -12.64
C ALA A 230 2.53 -21.77 -11.40
N GLY A 231 3.18 -21.65 -10.25
CA GLY A 231 2.90 -22.44 -9.05
C GLY A 231 3.11 -23.95 -9.26
N PHE A 232 4.13 -24.35 -10.02
CA PHE A 232 4.52 -25.75 -10.25
C PHE A 232 5.52 -26.29 -9.21
N GLY A 233 5.87 -25.49 -8.19
CA GLY A 233 6.57 -25.98 -7.00
C GLY A 233 5.70 -26.95 -6.20
N ASP A 234 4.44 -26.57 -5.97
CA ASP A 234 3.48 -27.32 -5.15
C ASP A 234 2.48 -28.16 -5.97
N ARG A 235 2.42 -27.94 -7.28
CA ARG A 235 1.47 -28.60 -8.18
C ARG A 235 2.17 -29.33 -9.33
N PRO A 236 1.62 -30.46 -9.78
CA PRO A 236 2.17 -31.15 -10.95
C PRO A 236 2.00 -30.30 -12.22
N VAL A 237 2.99 -30.39 -13.12
CA VAL A 237 2.93 -29.78 -14.45
C VAL A 237 1.79 -30.42 -15.26
N PRO A 238 0.88 -29.64 -15.88
CA PRO A 238 -0.23 -30.17 -16.67
C PRO A 238 0.20 -30.99 -17.89
N ASP A 239 -0.55 -32.08 -18.16
CA ASP A 239 -0.40 -32.88 -19.38
C ASP A 239 -0.99 -32.19 -20.62
N ASP A 240 -1.97 -31.30 -20.44
CA ASP A 240 -2.59 -30.55 -21.53
C ASP A 240 -1.71 -29.36 -21.96
N ASP A 241 -1.42 -29.26 -23.26
CA ASP A 241 -0.51 -28.26 -23.83
C ASP A 241 -1.05 -26.83 -23.66
N MET A 242 -2.37 -26.66 -23.78
CA MET A 242 -3.01 -25.35 -23.63
C MET A 242 -3.01 -24.91 -22.17
N GLU A 243 -3.36 -25.82 -21.25
CA GLU A 243 -3.33 -25.56 -19.82
C GLU A 243 -1.91 -25.26 -19.33
N LEU A 244 -0.92 -26.01 -19.78
CA LEU A 244 0.50 -25.76 -19.49
C LEU A 244 0.90 -24.36 -19.93
N TRP A 245 0.68 -24.03 -21.20
CA TRP A 245 1.13 -22.76 -21.76
C TRP A 245 0.42 -21.58 -21.11
N LEU A 246 -0.91 -21.66 -20.93
CA LEU A 246 -1.69 -20.59 -20.30
C LEU A 246 -1.36 -20.42 -18.82
N SER A 247 -1.04 -21.49 -18.09
CA SER A 247 -0.66 -21.38 -16.67
C SER A 247 0.66 -20.64 -16.50
N VAL A 248 1.65 -20.92 -17.36
CA VAL A 248 2.93 -20.21 -17.31
C VAL A 248 2.78 -18.77 -17.81
N ALA A 249 2.05 -18.54 -18.91
CA ALA A 249 1.84 -17.19 -19.43
C ALA A 249 1.05 -16.31 -18.45
N ALA A 250 0.03 -16.85 -17.79
CA ALA A 250 -0.73 -16.13 -16.76
C ALA A 250 0.14 -15.82 -15.54
N GLY A 251 0.96 -16.78 -15.11
CA GLY A 251 1.89 -16.60 -14.00
C GLY A 251 2.95 -15.51 -14.22
N ILE A 252 3.29 -15.18 -15.47
CA ILE A 252 4.19 -14.04 -15.75
C ILE A 252 3.50 -12.71 -15.45
N ALA A 253 2.19 -12.62 -15.69
CA ALA A 253 1.42 -11.40 -15.47
C ALA A 253 0.82 -11.29 -14.06
N GLY A 254 0.77 -12.39 -13.32
CA GLY A 254 0.39 -12.45 -11.91
C GLY A 254 1.13 -13.61 -11.24
N PRO A 255 2.39 -13.41 -10.80
CA PRO A 255 3.20 -14.46 -10.17
C PRO A 255 2.50 -15.06 -8.94
N ILE A 256 2.34 -16.39 -8.92
CA ILE A 256 1.55 -17.11 -7.91
C ILE A 256 2.32 -17.38 -6.61
N SER A 257 3.65 -17.45 -6.67
CA SER A 257 4.49 -17.89 -5.55
C SER A 257 5.83 -17.18 -5.57
N ASP A 258 6.34 -16.92 -4.38
CA ASP A 258 7.75 -16.61 -4.16
C ASP A 258 8.63 -17.79 -4.60
N LEU A 259 9.88 -17.50 -4.96
CA LEU A 259 10.89 -18.53 -5.19
C LEU A 259 11.08 -19.32 -3.88
N SER A 260 11.27 -20.64 -3.97
CA SER A 260 11.42 -21.47 -2.76
C SER A 260 12.62 -21.00 -1.93
N ASP A 261 12.39 -20.65 -0.66
CA ASP A 261 13.43 -20.33 0.32
C ASP A 261 14.49 -21.44 0.37
N GLY A 262 15.62 -21.24 -0.31
CA GLY A 262 16.81 -22.05 -0.11
C GLY A 262 17.35 -21.86 1.31
N GLU A 263 18.21 -22.75 1.80
CA GLU A 263 18.84 -22.63 3.13
C GLU A 263 19.71 -21.36 3.33
N ASP A 264 19.81 -20.48 2.33
CA ASP A 264 20.71 -19.31 2.26
C ASP A 264 20.05 -17.94 2.53
N VAL A 265 18.74 -17.86 2.83
CA VAL A 265 18.02 -16.57 3.06
C VAL A 265 18.64 -15.75 4.22
N LEU A 266 19.27 -16.42 5.19
CA LEU A 266 19.95 -15.74 6.31
C LEU A 266 21.28 -15.08 5.94
N GLU A 267 21.95 -15.51 4.86
CA GLU A 267 23.17 -14.86 4.38
C GLU A 267 22.84 -13.69 3.44
N GLU A 268 21.78 -13.80 2.63
CA GLU A 268 21.36 -12.76 1.66
C GLU A 268 20.81 -11.48 2.33
N PHE A 269 20.08 -11.61 3.45
CA PHE A 269 19.63 -10.45 4.25
C PHE A 269 20.77 -9.62 4.86
N THR A 270 22.02 -10.13 4.85
CA THR A 270 23.18 -9.42 5.41
C THR A 270 24.00 -8.64 4.37
N ASP A 271 23.73 -8.83 3.08
CA ASP A 271 24.44 -8.16 1.99
C ASP A 271 23.51 -7.21 1.22
N LEU A 272 23.11 -6.12 1.89
CA LEU A 272 22.30 -5.04 1.29
C LEU A 272 23.01 -4.31 0.11
N ASP A 273 24.29 -4.62 -0.14
CA ASP A 273 25.10 -4.11 -1.24
C ASP A 273 25.34 -5.16 -2.36
N GLY A 274 24.74 -6.36 -2.25
CA GLY A 274 24.85 -7.43 -3.25
C GLY A 274 23.89 -7.25 -4.42
N ASP A 275 24.35 -7.52 -5.65
CA ASP A 275 23.48 -7.56 -6.84
C ASP A 275 22.48 -8.72 -6.70
N LEU A 276 21.19 -8.47 -6.91
CA LEU A 276 20.15 -9.50 -6.94
C LEU A 276 20.50 -10.59 -7.97
N SER A 277 20.12 -11.84 -7.67
CA SER A 277 20.23 -12.90 -8.67
C SER A 277 19.34 -12.59 -9.89
N GLU A 278 19.66 -13.17 -11.05
CA GLU A 278 18.83 -13.00 -12.26
C GLU A 278 17.39 -13.53 -12.05
N GLU A 279 17.20 -14.50 -11.15
CA GLU A 279 15.88 -15.04 -10.80
C GLU A 279 15.07 -14.04 -9.97
N ASP A 280 15.70 -13.45 -8.94
CA ASP A 280 15.05 -12.49 -8.04
C ASP A 280 14.77 -11.16 -8.75
N ALA A 281 15.72 -10.69 -9.56
CA ALA A 281 15.52 -9.49 -10.37
C ALA A 281 14.35 -9.67 -11.36
N ALA A 282 14.25 -10.83 -12.02
CA ALA A 282 13.13 -11.11 -12.91
C ALA A 282 11.80 -11.16 -12.16
N LEU A 283 11.72 -11.82 -11.00
CA LEU A 283 10.49 -11.88 -10.21
C LEU A 283 10.07 -10.50 -9.69
N ALA A 284 11.03 -9.74 -9.15
CA ALA A 284 10.80 -8.39 -8.65
C ALA A 284 10.26 -7.48 -9.76
N ASN A 285 10.84 -7.54 -10.96
CA ASN A 285 10.36 -6.80 -12.12
C ASN A 285 8.92 -7.19 -12.49
N LEU A 286 8.58 -8.49 -12.51
CA LEU A 286 7.22 -8.93 -12.82
C LEU A 286 6.19 -8.45 -11.79
N CYS A 287 6.53 -8.52 -10.49
CA CYS A 287 5.65 -8.06 -9.40
C CYS A 287 5.50 -6.54 -9.33
N ALA A 288 6.45 -5.79 -9.91
CA ALA A 288 6.40 -4.32 -9.93
C ALA A 288 5.51 -3.74 -11.04
N ILE A 289 5.11 -4.54 -12.04
CA ILE A 289 4.27 -4.05 -13.15
C ILE A 289 2.81 -3.97 -12.69
N GLN A 290 2.19 -2.80 -12.88
CA GLN A 290 0.81 -2.55 -12.46
C GLN A 290 -0.22 -3.20 -13.41
N HIS A 291 -1.44 -3.44 -12.93
CA HIS A 291 -2.51 -4.01 -13.78
C HIS A 291 -2.85 -3.09 -14.96
N ALA A 292 -2.78 -1.77 -14.74
CA ALA A 292 -2.95 -0.76 -15.77
C ALA A 292 -1.93 -0.91 -16.92
N ASP A 293 -0.64 -1.10 -16.61
CA ASP A 293 0.42 -1.26 -17.59
C ASP A 293 0.27 -2.55 -18.40
N TRP A 294 -0.05 -3.66 -17.71
CA TRP A 294 -0.38 -4.93 -18.35
C TRP A 294 -1.56 -4.79 -19.31
N LEU A 295 -2.63 -4.14 -18.86
CA LEU A 295 -3.82 -3.88 -19.67
C LEU A 295 -3.48 -3.05 -20.91
N ALA A 296 -2.81 -1.91 -20.73
CA ALA A 296 -2.47 -0.99 -21.82
C ALA A 296 -1.57 -1.65 -22.87
N GLY A 297 -0.48 -2.30 -22.42
CA GLY A 297 0.45 -3.00 -23.29
C GLY A 297 -0.23 -4.12 -24.09
N VAL A 298 -0.96 -5.01 -23.41
CA VAL A 298 -1.62 -6.14 -24.09
C VAL A 298 -2.79 -5.68 -24.94
N ALA A 299 -3.58 -4.69 -24.52
CA ALA A 299 -4.65 -4.11 -25.33
C ALA A 299 -4.11 -3.56 -26.65
N ALA A 300 -3.02 -2.79 -26.60
CA ALA A 300 -2.38 -2.25 -27.79
C ALA A 300 -1.88 -3.35 -28.73
N LEU A 301 -1.17 -4.35 -28.20
CA LEU A 301 -0.70 -5.52 -28.97
C LEU A 301 -1.86 -6.28 -29.62
N VAL A 302 -2.96 -6.48 -28.89
CA VAL A 302 -4.13 -7.20 -29.39
C VAL A 302 -4.86 -6.44 -30.48
N ARG A 303 -4.94 -5.11 -30.39
CA ARG A 303 -5.51 -4.25 -31.44
C ARG A 303 -4.63 -4.21 -32.70
N LEU A 304 -3.31 -4.16 -32.53
CA LEU A 304 -2.35 -4.10 -33.64
C LEU A 304 -2.19 -5.46 -34.34
N GLY A 305 -2.32 -6.56 -33.60
CA GLY A 305 -2.29 -7.92 -34.12
C GLY A 305 -0.88 -8.45 -34.42
N PRO A 306 -0.77 -9.68 -34.94
CA PRO A 306 0.52 -10.34 -35.17
C PRO A 306 1.39 -9.57 -36.17
N GLY A 307 2.70 -9.56 -35.93
CA GLY A 307 3.67 -8.84 -36.77
C GLY A 307 4.07 -7.46 -36.23
N VAL A 308 3.47 -7.01 -35.12
CA VAL A 308 3.89 -5.79 -34.42
C VAL A 308 5.13 -6.05 -33.56
N LEU A 309 6.03 -5.07 -33.48
CA LEU A 309 7.16 -5.11 -32.55
C LEU A 309 6.66 -4.98 -31.10
N ALA A 310 7.15 -5.85 -30.23
CA ALA A 310 6.85 -5.90 -28.80
C ALA A 310 8.16 -5.94 -27.98
N SER A 311 9.15 -5.14 -28.40
CA SER A 311 10.38 -4.91 -27.63
C SER A 311 10.09 -4.14 -26.33
N PRO A 312 10.95 -4.18 -25.32
CA PRO A 312 10.74 -3.45 -24.06
C PRO A 312 10.47 -1.95 -24.28
N GLU A 313 11.27 -1.30 -25.13
CA GLU A 313 11.12 0.11 -25.48
C GLU A 313 9.77 0.38 -26.15
N ARG A 314 9.31 -0.58 -26.97
CA ARG A 314 8.02 -0.44 -27.66
C ARG A 314 6.86 -0.66 -26.68
N MET A 315 6.99 -1.57 -25.73
CA MET A 315 5.98 -1.77 -24.69
C MET A 315 5.79 -0.52 -23.85
N ALA A 316 6.89 0.09 -23.36
CA ALA A 316 6.83 1.34 -22.61
C ALA A 316 6.10 2.46 -23.39
N ARG A 317 6.40 2.61 -24.69
CA ARG A 317 5.69 3.58 -25.54
C ARG A 317 4.21 3.25 -25.75
N LEU A 318 3.86 1.97 -25.93
CA LEU A 318 2.46 1.57 -26.09
C LEU A 318 1.64 1.86 -24.83
N ILE A 319 2.25 1.70 -23.66
CA ILE A 319 1.65 2.02 -22.36
C ILE A 319 1.45 3.54 -22.26
N ALA A 320 2.50 4.33 -22.48
CA ALA A 320 2.44 5.79 -22.44
C ALA A 320 1.46 6.41 -23.45
N GLU A 321 1.26 5.78 -24.61
CA GLU A 321 0.33 6.20 -25.66
C GLU A 321 -1.12 5.75 -25.41
N SER A 322 -1.40 5.01 -24.33
CA SER A 322 -2.70 4.39 -24.08
C SER A 322 -3.77 5.41 -23.69
N GLU A 323 -4.92 5.35 -24.37
CA GLU A 323 -6.14 6.09 -23.99
C GLU A 323 -7.07 5.27 -23.08
N ASP A 324 -6.72 4.00 -22.80
CA ASP A 324 -7.56 3.08 -22.00
C ASP A 324 -7.36 3.22 -20.48
N ILE A 325 -6.31 3.93 -20.08
CA ILE A 325 -5.95 4.18 -18.68
C ILE A 325 -5.68 5.68 -18.51
N ASP A 326 -6.20 6.26 -17.42
CA ASP A 326 -5.87 7.63 -17.02
C ASP A 326 -4.46 7.61 -16.43
N ILE A 327 -3.44 7.73 -17.28
CA ILE A 327 -2.06 7.91 -16.85
C ILE A 327 -1.84 9.41 -16.65
N ASP A 328 -1.37 9.82 -15.48
CA ASP A 328 -0.79 11.15 -15.31
C ASP A 328 0.34 11.32 -16.35
N GLU A 329 0.54 12.54 -16.89
CA GLU A 329 1.54 12.80 -17.94
C GLU A 329 2.91 12.23 -17.52
N GLN A 330 3.30 11.07 -18.07
CA GLN A 330 4.57 10.39 -17.76
C GLN A 330 5.75 11.26 -18.17
N ASP A 331 6.66 11.54 -17.23
CA ASP A 331 7.92 12.19 -17.52
C ASP A 331 8.89 11.18 -18.19
N GLU A 332 9.97 11.66 -18.83
CA GLU A 332 10.94 10.77 -19.53
C GLU A 332 11.54 9.68 -18.61
N ASP A 333 11.62 9.95 -17.30
CA ASP A 333 12.12 9.00 -16.30
C ASP A 333 11.17 7.79 -16.08
N ASP A 334 9.86 7.95 -16.31
CA ASP A 334 8.86 6.87 -16.15
C ASP A 334 8.89 5.87 -17.31
N LEU A 335 9.29 6.33 -18.50
CA LEU A 335 9.45 5.49 -19.69
C LEU A 335 10.62 4.51 -19.54
N ASP A 336 11.78 4.99 -19.09
CA ASP A 336 12.97 4.17 -18.87
C ASP A 336 12.72 3.14 -17.77
N ALA A 337 11.98 3.50 -16.71
CA ALA A 337 11.58 2.58 -15.66
C ALA A 337 10.66 1.47 -16.20
N THR A 338 9.62 1.84 -16.96
CA THR A 338 8.69 0.88 -17.58
C THR A 338 9.42 -0.06 -18.55
N GLU A 339 10.34 0.48 -19.36
CA GLU A 339 11.18 -0.30 -20.26
C GLU A 339 11.97 -1.38 -19.49
N GLY A 340 12.64 -0.99 -18.39
CA GLY A 340 13.41 -1.90 -17.55
C GLY A 340 12.57 -3.05 -16.97
N LEU A 341 11.33 -2.78 -16.55
CA LEU A 341 10.41 -3.83 -16.07
C LEU A 341 10.06 -4.83 -17.19
N PHE A 342 9.82 -4.35 -18.40
CA PHE A 342 9.42 -5.17 -19.54
C PHE A 342 10.58 -5.95 -20.18
N GLU A 343 11.85 -5.69 -19.84
CA GLU A 343 12.99 -6.52 -20.28
C GLU A 343 12.82 -7.99 -19.87
N SER A 344 12.44 -8.22 -18.60
CA SER A 344 12.17 -9.55 -18.07
C SER A 344 10.96 -10.19 -18.74
N VAL A 345 9.88 -9.40 -18.95
CA VAL A 345 8.66 -9.85 -19.62
C VAL A 345 8.95 -10.33 -21.04
N VAL A 346 9.59 -9.51 -21.86
CA VAL A 346 9.85 -9.81 -23.28
C VAL A 346 10.81 -11.00 -23.41
N SER A 347 11.80 -11.10 -22.52
CA SER A 347 12.70 -12.25 -22.45
C SER A 347 11.97 -13.57 -22.18
N LEU A 348 11.05 -13.59 -21.22
CA LEU A 348 10.23 -14.78 -20.92
C LEU A 348 9.18 -15.06 -22.02
N TRP A 349 8.60 -14.01 -22.61
CA TRP A 349 7.69 -14.11 -23.75
C TRP A 349 8.34 -14.76 -24.98
N ARG A 350 9.61 -14.48 -25.25
CA ARG A 350 10.38 -15.14 -26.31
C ARG A 350 10.45 -16.65 -26.09
N LEU A 351 10.70 -17.08 -24.85
CA LEU A 351 10.75 -18.51 -24.49
C LEU A 351 9.39 -19.20 -24.68
N LEU A 352 8.30 -18.49 -24.36
CA LEU A 352 6.93 -18.96 -24.58
C LEU A 352 6.49 -18.92 -26.05
N GLY A 353 7.24 -18.24 -26.92
CA GLY A 353 6.85 -17.99 -28.31
C GLY A 353 5.71 -16.99 -28.46
N VAL A 354 5.48 -16.15 -27.44
CA VAL A 354 4.59 -14.98 -27.53
C VAL A 354 5.14 -14.01 -28.58
N VAL A 355 6.44 -13.76 -28.52
CA VAL A 355 7.23 -13.04 -29.53
C VAL A 355 8.24 -13.98 -30.18
N ASP A 356 8.72 -13.64 -31.38
CA ASP A 356 9.82 -14.35 -32.03
C ASP A 356 11.20 -13.80 -31.61
N ASP A 357 12.26 -14.27 -32.26
CA ASP A 357 13.64 -13.86 -31.96
C ASP A 357 13.89 -12.36 -32.23
N ASP A 358 13.10 -11.77 -33.13
CA ASP A 358 13.13 -10.33 -33.47
C ASP A 358 12.14 -9.51 -32.61
N GLU A 359 11.61 -10.10 -31.53
CA GLU A 359 10.65 -9.48 -30.60
C GLU A 359 9.33 -9.08 -31.27
N VAL A 360 8.98 -9.77 -32.36
CA VAL A 360 7.73 -9.52 -33.08
C VAL A 360 6.64 -10.43 -32.55
N LEU A 361 5.47 -9.84 -32.25
CA LEU A 361 4.30 -10.54 -31.74
C LEU A 361 3.86 -11.65 -32.71
N THR A 362 3.81 -12.88 -32.21
CA THR A 362 3.39 -14.05 -32.98
C THR A 362 1.87 -14.22 -32.92
N PRO A 363 1.26 -15.05 -33.79
CA PRO A 363 -0.13 -15.46 -33.64
C PRO A 363 -0.43 -16.14 -32.29
N LEU A 364 0.55 -16.84 -31.71
CA LEU A 364 0.43 -17.47 -30.39
C LEU A 364 0.37 -16.41 -29.29
N GLY A 365 1.22 -15.39 -29.35
CA GLY A 365 1.16 -14.25 -28.43
C GLY A 365 -0.16 -13.47 -28.55
N TRP A 366 -0.58 -13.18 -29.79
CA TRP A 366 -1.82 -12.44 -30.05
C TRP A 366 -3.07 -13.13 -29.49
N TRP A 367 -3.12 -14.47 -29.55
CA TRP A 367 -4.21 -15.26 -28.97
C TRP A 367 -4.04 -15.48 -27.47
N GLY A 368 -2.81 -15.75 -27.04
CA GLY A 368 -2.51 -16.28 -25.72
C GLY A 368 -2.40 -15.22 -24.63
N LEU A 369 -1.83 -14.04 -24.93
CA LEU A 369 -1.69 -12.95 -23.95
C LEU A 369 -3.00 -12.49 -23.33
N PRO A 370 -4.04 -12.12 -24.10
CA PRO A 370 -5.30 -11.71 -23.49
C PRO A 370 -5.94 -12.83 -22.67
N LYS A 371 -5.75 -14.11 -23.04
CA LYS A 371 -6.25 -15.26 -22.26
C LYS A 371 -5.45 -15.50 -20.98
N ALA A 372 -4.15 -15.23 -21.03
CA ALA A 372 -3.27 -15.32 -19.88
C ALA A 372 -3.66 -14.27 -18.84
N LEU A 373 -3.85 -13.01 -19.24
CA LEU A 373 -4.35 -11.95 -18.37
C LEU A 373 -5.75 -12.27 -17.83
N GLU A 374 -6.67 -12.70 -18.69
CA GLU A 374 -8.02 -13.08 -18.27
C GLU A 374 -8.01 -14.21 -17.23
N ARG A 375 -7.02 -15.11 -17.30
CA ARG A 375 -6.83 -16.19 -16.32
C ARG A 375 -6.15 -15.69 -15.04
N ALA A 376 -5.15 -14.82 -15.14
CA ALA A 376 -4.42 -14.26 -14.00
C ALA A 376 -5.35 -13.47 -13.09
N TRP A 377 -6.22 -12.65 -13.69
CA TRP A 377 -7.11 -11.72 -12.99
C TRP A 377 -8.51 -12.29 -12.72
N SER A 378 -8.75 -13.54 -13.10
CA SER A 378 -10.01 -14.20 -12.74
C SER A 378 -9.85 -14.77 -11.34
N PRO A 379 -10.81 -14.53 -10.43
CA PRO A 379 -10.77 -15.10 -9.10
C PRO A 379 -10.65 -16.62 -9.19
N ALA A 380 -9.74 -17.19 -8.40
CA ALA A 380 -9.52 -18.62 -8.35
C ALA A 380 -10.85 -19.33 -8.10
N GLN A 381 -11.23 -20.26 -8.98
CA GLN A 381 -12.38 -21.11 -8.73
C GLN A 381 -12.01 -22.07 -7.59
N GLU A 382 -12.58 -21.84 -6.39
CA GLU A 382 -12.48 -22.75 -5.22
C GLU A 382 -12.96 -24.17 -5.51
#